data_AF-A0A953XU44-F1
#
_entry.id   AF-A0A953XU44-F1
#
_cell.length_a   1.000
_cell.length_b   1.000
_cell.length_c   1.000
_cell.angle_alpha   90.00
_cell.angle_beta   90.00
_cell.angle_gamma   90.00
#
_symmetry.space_group_name_H-M   'P 1'
#
loop_
_entity.id
_entity.type
_entity.pdbx_description
1 polymer ?
#
loop_
_entity_poly.entity_id
_entity_poly.type
_entity_poly.pdbx_seq_one_letter_code
_entity_poly.pdbx_strand_id
1 'polypeptide(L)'
;TVSSNVTLFEHASSTNIVGVSNLNTNESGQSIQSATATSNSPSVVAHPTVTGTGSSRMLLLTPGQPGSSVITVTVQDDGGTANGGQDTTTQSFMVTVEDVNDPPVFNAIANQSRLEDQGSFSVTVTGLDAIEPTNSIASVVATSSDPSMVPHPTVSGSGSTRSLTISPNAN
;
A
#
# COMPACT_ATOMS: atom_id res chain seq x y z
N THR A 1 -14.21 -7.57 -22.68
CA THR A 1 -14.64 -6.55 -21.71
C THR A 1 -13.96 -6.76 -20.38
N VAL A 2 -13.33 -5.72 -19.83
CA VAL A 2 -12.95 -5.69 -18.41
C VAL A 2 -14.14 -5.14 -17.64
N SER A 3 -14.86 -5.98 -16.88
CA SER A 3 -16.27 -5.68 -16.56
C SER A 3 -16.54 -5.06 -15.20
N SER A 4 -15.56 -4.65 -14.38
CA SER A 4 -15.85 -4.03 -13.08
C SER A 4 -14.70 -3.19 -12.55
N ASN A 5 -15.03 -2.21 -11.70
CA ASN A 5 -14.05 -1.56 -10.84
C ASN A 5 -13.39 -2.61 -9.93
N VAL A 6 -12.12 -2.43 -9.64
CA VAL A 6 -11.33 -3.37 -8.83
C VAL A 6 -10.87 -2.67 -7.56
N THR A 7 -11.08 -3.30 -6.41
CA THR A 7 -10.51 -2.86 -5.13
C THR A 7 -9.34 -3.75 -4.77
N LEU A 8 -8.21 -3.14 -4.43
CA LEU A 8 -6.98 -3.78 -3.97
C LEU A 8 -6.65 -3.25 -2.57
N PHE A 9 -5.76 -3.94 -1.85
CA PHE A 9 -5.24 -3.50 -0.56
C PHE A 9 -3.74 -3.22 -0.68
N GLU A 10 -3.26 -2.13 -0.09
CA GLU A 10 -1.89 -1.59 -0.26
C GLU A 10 -0.78 -2.59 0.14
N HIS A 11 -1.03 -3.46 1.11
CA HIS A 11 -0.07 -4.48 1.59
C HIS A 11 -0.32 -5.87 1.01
N ALA A 12 -1.14 -6.00 -0.03
CA ALA A 12 -1.26 -7.27 -0.73
C ALA A 12 0.09 -7.60 -1.38
N SER A 13 0.86 -8.50 -0.75
CA SER A 13 2.16 -8.98 -1.25
C SER A 13 2.05 -9.78 -2.57
N SER A 14 0.87 -9.78 -3.18
CA SER A 14 0.49 -10.61 -4.32
C SER A 14 -0.06 -9.74 -5.44
N THR A 15 0.38 -10.03 -6.67
CA THR A 15 -0.18 -9.42 -7.86
C THR A 15 -1.62 -9.89 -8.04
N ASN A 16 -2.55 -8.95 -8.20
CA ASN A 16 -3.96 -9.25 -8.38
C ASN A 16 -4.23 -9.56 -9.85
N ILE A 17 -4.99 -10.63 -10.06
CA ILE A 17 -5.29 -11.17 -11.38
C ILE A 17 -6.72 -10.81 -11.75
N VAL A 18 -6.88 -9.98 -12.77
CA VAL A 18 -8.17 -9.63 -13.34
C VAL A 18 -8.32 -10.36 -14.68
N GLY A 19 -9.41 -11.11 -14.85
CA GLY A 19 -9.72 -11.75 -16.12
C GLY A 19 -10.11 -10.73 -17.18
N VAL A 20 -9.43 -10.77 -18.33
CA VAL A 20 -9.79 -10.00 -19.52
C VAL A 20 -10.35 -10.97 -20.54
N SER A 21 -11.67 -11.06 -20.61
CA SER A 21 -12.37 -12.03 -21.47
C SER A 21 -13.14 -11.34 -22.60
N ASN A 22 -13.58 -12.14 -23.56
CA ASN A 22 -14.34 -11.68 -24.73
C ASN A 22 -13.62 -10.58 -25.52
N LEU A 23 -12.29 -10.68 -25.64
CA LEU A 23 -11.57 -9.90 -26.65
C LEU A 23 -11.89 -10.51 -28.00
N ASN A 24 -12.47 -9.71 -28.88
CA ASN A 24 -12.81 -10.13 -30.23
C ASN A 24 -12.19 -9.12 -31.22
N THR A 25 -11.93 -9.61 -32.42
CA THR A 25 -11.44 -8.79 -33.52
C THR A 25 -12.58 -8.07 -34.23
N ASN A 26 -13.84 -8.36 -33.90
CA ASN A 26 -15.03 -7.84 -34.58
C ASN A 26 -15.20 -8.31 -36.06
N GLU A 27 -14.14 -8.66 -36.79
CA GLU A 27 -14.21 -9.31 -38.10
C GLU A 27 -13.73 -10.78 -38.12
N SER A 28 -14.31 -11.57 -39.02
CA SER A 28 -13.96 -12.99 -39.23
C SER A 28 -12.61 -13.14 -39.91
N GLY A 29 -11.75 -14.01 -39.37
CA GLY A 29 -10.45 -14.34 -39.95
C GLY A 29 -9.27 -13.53 -39.40
N GLN A 30 -9.53 -12.55 -38.54
CA GLN A 30 -8.51 -11.82 -37.80
C GLN A 30 -8.27 -12.46 -36.42
N SER A 31 -7.10 -12.18 -35.84
CA SER A 31 -6.70 -12.59 -34.50
C SER A 31 -6.17 -11.44 -33.66
N ILE A 32 -6.32 -11.54 -32.34
CA ILE A 32 -5.74 -10.56 -31.41
C ILE A 32 -4.21 -10.66 -31.44
N GLN A 33 -3.56 -9.68 -32.04
CA GLN A 33 -2.12 -9.59 -32.18
C GLN A 33 -1.44 -9.20 -30.85
N SER A 34 -1.97 -8.23 -30.12
CA SER A 34 -1.42 -7.80 -28.84
C SER A 34 -2.46 -7.18 -27.91
N ALA A 35 -2.15 -7.17 -26.62
CA ALA A 35 -2.91 -6.44 -25.61
C ALA A 35 -1.94 -5.85 -24.60
N THR A 36 -2.10 -4.58 -24.26
CA THR A 36 -1.27 -3.84 -23.30
C THR A 36 -2.16 -3.12 -22.30
N ALA A 37 -1.59 -2.75 -21.16
CA ALA A 37 -2.29 -1.95 -20.17
C ALA A 37 -1.39 -0.82 -19.66
N THR A 38 -2.00 0.30 -19.31
CA THR A 38 -1.32 1.45 -18.71
C THR A 38 -2.10 1.95 -17.51
N SER A 39 -1.38 2.51 -16.55
CA SER A 39 -1.91 3.16 -15.35
C SER A 39 -1.68 4.66 -15.46
N ASN A 40 -2.70 5.46 -15.15
CA ASN A 40 -2.55 6.92 -15.09
C ASN A 40 -1.92 7.41 -13.76
N SER A 41 -1.70 6.52 -12.80
CA SER A 41 -1.12 6.85 -11.49
C SER A 41 -0.21 5.70 -11.05
N PRO A 42 1.05 5.67 -11.52
CA PRO A 42 1.99 4.59 -11.23
C PRO A 42 2.33 4.41 -9.74
N SER A 43 2.11 5.44 -8.91
CA SER A 43 2.25 5.35 -7.46
C SER A 43 1.15 4.53 -6.79
N VAL A 44 -0.05 4.47 -7.39
CA VAL A 44 -1.21 3.71 -6.88
C VAL A 44 -1.25 2.31 -7.49
N VAL A 45 -1.05 2.20 -8.80
CA VAL A 45 -0.91 0.90 -9.49
C VAL A 45 0.29 0.96 -10.41
N ALA A 46 1.35 0.24 -10.08
CA ALA A 46 2.58 0.24 -10.86
C ALA A 46 2.47 -0.72 -12.07
N HIS A 47 2.82 -0.21 -13.26
CA HIS A 47 3.06 -0.99 -14.49
C HIS A 47 2.13 -2.20 -14.71
N PRO A 48 0.82 -1.97 -14.94
CA PRO A 48 -0.13 -3.06 -15.19
C PRO A 48 0.33 -3.90 -16.39
N THR A 49 0.32 -5.22 -16.23
CA THR A 49 0.87 -6.14 -17.23
C THR A 49 -0.22 -7.09 -17.74
N VAL A 50 -0.36 -7.19 -19.05
CA VAL A 50 -1.28 -8.15 -19.68
C VAL A 50 -0.49 -9.41 -20.05
N THR A 51 -1.00 -10.57 -19.67
CA THR A 51 -0.42 -11.89 -19.96
C THR A 51 -1.45 -12.81 -20.62
N GLY A 52 -0.97 -13.92 -21.19
CA GLY A 52 -1.79 -14.85 -21.98
C GLY A 52 -1.90 -14.45 -23.46
N THR A 53 -2.66 -15.23 -24.23
CA THR A 53 -2.83 -15.08 -25.68
C THR A 53 -4.29 -15.27 -26.10
N GLY A 54 -4.64 -14.90 -27.33
CA GLY A 54 -5.99 -15.06 -27.85
C GLY A 54 -7.02 -14.13 -27.20
N SER A 55 -8.26 -14.59 -27.13
CA SER A 55 -9.45 -13.83 -26.70
C SER A 55 -9.65 -13.74 -25.18
N SER A 56 -8.89 -14.53 -24.42
CA SER A 56 -8.91 -14.56 -22.96
C SER A 56 -7.51 -14.35 -22.42
N ARG A 57 -7.29 -13.21 -21.79
CA ARG A 57 -6.02 -12.77 -21.24
C ARG A 57 -6.17 -12.46 -19.76
N MET A 58 -5.04 -12.30 -19.07
CA MET A 58 -5.00 -11.96 -17.65
C MET A 58 -4.33 -10.60 -17.50
N LEU A 59 -4.83 -9.79 -16.59
CA LEU A 59 -4.24 -8.52 -16.22
C LEU A 59 -3.68 -8.64 -14.81
N LEU A 60 -2.37 -8.45 -14.68
CA LEU A 60 -1.65 -8.40 -13.41
C LEU A 60 -1.55 -6.95 -12.94
N LEU A 61 -2.09 -6.69 -11.75
CA LEU A 61 -2.06 -5.40 -11.07
C LEU A 61 -1.28 -5.54 -9.76
N THR A 62 -0.30 -4.67 -9.56
CA THR A 62 0.45 -4.57 -8.30
C THR A 62 0.02 -3.29 -7.57
N PRO A 63 -0.61 -3.39 -6.39
CA PRO A 63 -0.97 -2.23 -5.60
C PRO A 63 0.29 -1.50 -5.11
N GLY A 64 0.20 -0.17 -5.06
CA GLY A 64 1.18 0.72 -4.44
C GLY A 64 0.52 1.47 -3.28
N GLN A 65 0.60 2.80 -3.32
CA GLN A 65 -0.01 3.66 -2.31
C GLN A 65 -1.55 3.67 -2.38
N PRO A 66 -2.22 3.93 -1.25
CA PRO A 66 -3.66 4.16 -1.22
C PRO A 66 -4.07 5.26 -2.20
N GLY A 67 -5.20 5.05 -2.87
CA GLY A 67 -5.72 5.99 -3.86
C GLY A 67 -6.53 5.33 -4.94
N SER A 68 -6.78 6.05 -6.03
CA SER A 68 -7.48 5.52 -7.19
C SER A 68 -6.71 5.79 -8.47
N SER A 69 -6.67 4.80 -9.36
CA SER A 69 -6.04 4.87 -10.67
C SER A 69 -6.98 4.34 -11.74
N VAL A 70 -6.97 4.99 -12.90
CA VAL A 70 -7.64 4.49 -14.10
C VAL A 70 -6.66 3.62 -14.88
N ILE A 71 -7.02 2.36 -15.06
CA ILE A 71 -6.28 1.42 -15.92
C ILE A 71 -6.90 1.44 -17.30
N THR A 72 -6.09 1.63 -18.33
CA THR A 72 -6.50 1.59 -19.73
C THR A 72 -5.87 0.38 -20.38
N VAL A 73 -6.71 -0.51 -20.90
CA VAL A 73 -6.30 -1.69 -21.67
C VAL A 73 -6.47 -1.37 -23.15
N THR A 74 -5.41 -1.56 -23.92
CA THR A 74 -5.37 -1.39 -25.37
C THR A 74 -5.21 -2.76 -26.00
N VAL A 75 -6.09 -3.09 -26.94
CA VAL A 75 -6.06 -4.35 -27.68
C VAL A 75 -5.88 -4.05 -29.15
N GLN A 76 -5.03 -4.82 -29.80
CA GLN A 76 -4.67 -4.67 -31.20
C GLN A 76 -4.82 -6.03 -31.90
N ASP A 77 -5.49 -6.06 -33.04
CA ASP A 77 -5.62 -7.24 -33.90
C ASP A 77 -4.59 -7.24 -35.06
N ASP A 78 -4.76 -8.13 -36.04
CA ASP A 78 -3.87 -8.27 -37.21
C ASP A 78 -4.54 -7.84 -38.54
N GLY A 79 -5.65 -7.09 -38.49
CA GLY A 79 -6.45 -6.71 -39.67
C GLY A 79 -5.82 -5.68 -40.60
N GLY A 80 -5.04 -4.75 -40.06
CA GLY A 80 -4.46 -3.63 -40.79
C GLY A 80 -5.41 -2.44 -40.97
N THR A 81 -4.86 -1.23 -41.03
CA THR A 81 -5.63 0.02 -41.14
C THR A 81 -6.07 0.41 -42.57
N ALA A 82 -5.89 -0.48 -43.55
CA ALA A 82 -6.23 -0.20 -44.95
C ALA A 82 -7.73 0.02 -45.14
N ASN A 83 -8.10 0.90 -46.08
CA ASN A 83 -9.51 1.25 -46.37
C ASN A 83 -10.32 1.74 -45.15
N GLY A 84 -9.66 2.27 -44.12
CA GLY A 84 -10.32 2.72 -42.89
C GLY A 84 -10.49 1.63 -41.83
N GLY A 85 -9.75 0.51 -41.93
CA GLY A 85 -9.68 -0.51 -40.89
C GLY A 85 -9.27 0.05 -39.54
N GLN A 86 -9.85 -0.49 -38.47
CA GLN A 86 -9.54 -0.11 -37.10
C GLN A 86 -8.95 -1.28 -36.34
N ASP A 87 -7.65 -1.14 -36.14
CA ASP A 87 -6.75 -2.15 -35.64
C ASP A 87 -6.70 -2.19 -34.11
N THR A 88 -7.07 -1.07 -33.47
CA THR A 88 -6.91 -0.88 -32.03
C THR A 88 -8.24 -0.53 -31.38
N THR A 89 -8.52 -1.14 -30.23
CA THR A 89 -9.61 -0.75 -29.33
C THR A 89 -9.09 -0.55 -27.91
N THR A 90 -9.62 0.43 -27.20
CA THR A 90 -9.27 0.68 -25.79
C THR A 90 -10.48 0.55 -24.87
N GLN A 91 -10.23 0.10 -23.65
CA GLN A 91 -11.21 0.09 -22.57
C GLN A 91 -10.54 0.51 -21.26
N SER A 92 -11.21 1.35 -20.48
CA SER A 92 -10.72 1.80 -19.19
C SER A 92 -11.66 1.42 -18.06
N PHE A 93 -11.08 1.21 -16.87
CA PHE A 93 -11.82 0.95 -15.64
C PHE A 93 -11.04 1.52 -14.45
N MET A 94 -11.73 1.74 -13.33
CA MET A 94 -11.13 2.28 -12.12
C MET A 94 -10.60 1.16 -11.21
N VAL A 95 -9.41 1.36 -10.68
CA VAL A 95 -8.83 0.56 -9.61
C VAL A 95 -8.66 1.44 -8.39
N THR A 96 -9.16 1.01 -7.25
CA THR A 96 -8.98 1.67 -5.97
C THR A 96 -8.08 0.81 -5.10
N VAL A 97 -7.02 1.39 -4.56
CA VAL A 97 -6.18 0.78 -3.52
C VAL A 97 -6.63 1.36 -2.19
N GLU A 98 -7.15 0.51 -1.33
CA GLU A 98 -7.57 0.87 0.02
C GLU A 98 -6.41 0.72 1.01
N ASP A 99 -6.38 1.67 1.93
CA ASP A 99 -5.50 1.69 3.08
C ASP A 99 -5.96 0.61 4.08
N VAL A 100 -5.05 -0.21 4.60
CA VAL A 100 -5.34 -1.24 5.58
C VAL A 100 -4.57 -0.92 6.85
N ASN A 101 -5.30 -0.62 7.92
CA ASN A 101 -4.68 -0.31 9.20
C ASN A 101 -3.87 -1.50 9.74
N ASP A 102 -2.55 -1.34 9.77
CA ASP A 102 -1.63 -2.27 10.42
C ASP A 102 -1.47 -1.99 11.93
N PRO A 103 -1.00 -2.98 12.72
CA PRO A 103 -0.65 -2.75 14.12
C PRO A 103 0.49 -1.73 14.25
N PRO A 104 0.41 -0.80 15.23
CA PRO A 104 1.47 0.19 15.41
C PRO A 104 2.77 -0.49 15.85
N VAL A 105 3.88 -0.04 15.28
CA VAL A 105 5.24 -0.49 15.61
C VAL A 105 6.07 0.65 16.18
N PHE A 106 7.19 0.34 16.85
CA PHE A 106 8.18 1.33 17.28
C PHE A 106 9.58 0.71 17.35
N ASN A 107 10.60 1.56 17.33
CA ASN A 107 11.99 1.09 17.42
C ASN A 107 12.29 0.51 18.81
N ALA A 108 13.15 -0.50 18.86
CA ALA A 108 13.60 -1.07 20.12
C ALA A 108 14.21 0.01 21.03
N ILE A 109 13.80 0.00 22.30
CA ILE A 109 14.35 0.87 23.34
C ILE A 109 15.45 0.08 24.05
N ALA A 110 16.67 0.62 24.07
CA ALA A 110 17.78 -0.01 24.78
C ALA A 110 17.56 -0.01 26.30
N ASN A 111 18.15 -0.99 26.99
CA ASN A 111 18.13 -1.04 28.45
C ASN A 111 18.69 0.25 29.05
N GLN A 112 18.03 0.75 30.09
CA GLN A 112 18.42 1.96 30.79
C GLN A 112 18.92 1.60 32.19
N SER A 113 20.09 2.14 32.57
CA SER A 113 20.65 1.99 33.91
C SER A 113 21.03 3.37 34.47
N ARG A 114 20.52 3.66 35.66
CA ARG A 114 20.79 4.89 36.41
C ARG A 114 20.89 4.58 37.90
N LEU A 115 21.67 5.39 38.62
CA LEU A 115 21.59 5.38 40.07
C LEU A 115 20.32 6.12 40.49
N GLU A 116 19.70 5.69 41.58
CA GLU A 116 18.46 6.29 42.10
C GLU A 116 18.60 7.80 42.40
N ASP A 117 19.77 8.22 42.88
CA ASP A 117 20.03 9.60 43.30
C ASP A 117 20.36 10.55 42.13
N GLN A 118 20.34 10.08 40.89
CA GLN A 118 20.61 10.92 39.71
C GLN A 118 19.38 11.71 39.24
N GLY A 119 18.24 11.56 39.93
CA GLY A 119 17.01 12.26 39.62
C GLY A 119 16.35 11.76 38.34
N SER A 120 15.45 12.59 37.80
CA SER A 120 14.66 12.23 36.62
C SER A 120 15.46 12.27 35.33
N PHE A 121 15.16 11.37 34.41
CA PHE A 121 15.77 11.35 33.08
C PHE A 121 14.71 11.04 32.01
N SER A 122 15.07 11.25 30.75
CA SER A 122 14.19 11.00 29.62
C SER A 122 14.73 9.93 28.69
N VAL A 123 13.82 9.13 28.14
CA VAL A 123 14.09 8.10 27.13
C VAL A 123 13.22 8.40 25.93
N THR A 124 13.83 8.53 24.76
CA THR A 124 13.11 8.81 23.52
C THR A 124 12.59 7.51 22.91
N VAL A 125 11.31 7.48 22.57
CA VAL A 125 10.69 6.45 21.74
C VAL A 125 10.62 7.00 20.32
N THR A 126 11.15 6.26 19.36
CA THR A 126 11.22 6.66 17.94
C THR A 126 10.55 5.62 17.06
N GLY A 127 10.22 6.02 15.84
CA GLY A 127 9.63 5.11 14.85
C GLY A 127 8.21 4.66 15.20
N LEU A 128 7.51 5.38 16.08
CA LEU A 128 6.12 5.08 16.41
C LEU A 128 5.28 5.21 15.15
N ASP A 129 4.75 4.08 14.69
CA ASP A 129 3.89 3.91 13.54
C ASP A 129 4.40 4.61 12.27
N ALA A 130 5.73 4.68 12.10
CA ALA A 130 6.35 5.42 11.00
C ALA A 130 6.16 4.77 9.62
N ILE A 131 5.67 3.53 9.59
CA ILE A 131 5.37 2.80 8.36
C ILE A 131 4.02 3.22 7.75
N GLU A 132 3.10 3.72 8.58
CA GLU A 132 1.76 4.17 8.18
C GLU A 132 1.54 5.65 8.58
N PRO A 133 2.11 6.61 7.85
CA PRO A 133 2.11 8.02 8.27
C PRO A 133 0.73 8.69 8.24
N THR A 134 -0.26 8.06 7.61
CA THR A 134 -1.67 8.44 7.62
C THR A 134 -2.36 8.06 8.94
N ASN A 135 -1.83 7.05 9.65
CA ASN A 135 -2.36 6.60 10.92
C ASN A 135 -1.94 7.52 12.07
N SER A 136 -2.87 7.71 13.00
CA SER A 136 -2.66 8.54 14.19
C SER A 136 -2.55 7.65 15.43
N ILE A 137 -1.42 7.73 16.12
CA ILE A 137 -1.20 7.01 17.37
C ILE A 137 -2.13 7.58 18.46
N ALA A 138 -3.17 6.80 18.79
CA ALA A 138 -4.18 7.20 19.78
C ALA A 138 -3.60 7.35 21.20
N SER A 139 -2.76 6.41 21.64
CA SER A 139 -2.18 6.43 22.99
C SER A 139 -0.83 5.73 23.03
N VAL A 140 0.06 6.24 23.87
CA VAL A 140 1.29 5.55 24.29
C VAL A 140 1.31 5.59 25.81
N VAL A 141 1.44 4.42 26.43
CA VAL A 141 1.52 4.26 27.88
C VAL A 141 2.80 3.51 28.22
N ALA A 142 3.43 3.90 29.32
CA ALA A 142 4.59 3.21 29.86
C ALA A 142 4.27 2.79 31.29
N THR A 143 4.58 1.54 31.63
CA THR A 143 4.32 0.99 32.96
C THR A 143 5.58 0.48 33.60
N SER A 144 5.73 0.76 34.90
CA SER A 144 6.76 0.14 35.73
C SER A 144 6.21 -1.12 36.37
N SER A 145 7.05 -2.15 36.48
CA SER A 145 6.74 -3.36 37.24
C SER A 145 6.85 -3.15 38.75
N ASP A 146 7.57 -2.12 39.18
CA ASP A 146 7.69 -1.71 40.57
C ASP A 146 7.48 -0.19 40.70
N PRO A 147 6.22 0.27 40.76
CA PRO A 147 5.88 1.68 40.94
C PRO A 147 6.35 2.28 42.27
N SER A 148 6.71 1.46 43.26
CA SER A 148 7.21 1.94 44.56
C SER A 148 8.65 2.43 44.48
N MET A 149 9.43 1.89 43.52
CA MET A 149 10.80 2.32 43.23
C MET A 149 10.83 3.31 42.07
N VAL A 150 10.11 2.99 40.99
CA VAL A 150 10.04 3.82 39.79
C VAL A 150 8.57 3.96 39.41
N PRO A 151 7.93 5.10 39.73
CA PRO A 151 6.59 5.43 39.26
C PRO A 151 6.42 5.22 37.75
N HIS A 152 5.17 5.00 37.31
CA HIS A 152 4.85 4.90 35.88
C HIS A 152 5.41 6.10 35.11
N PRO A 153 6.24 5.87 34.07
CA PRO A 153 6.80 6.97 33.30
C PRO A 153 5.69 7.79 32.63
N THR A 154 5.87 9.10 32.58
CA THR A 154 4.96 9.97 31.84
C THR A 154 5.38 10.05 30.39
N VAL A 155 4.41 10.04 29.47
CA VAL A 155 4.68 10.15 28.03
C VAL A 155 4.31 11.54 27.55
N SER A 156 5.22 12.19 26.84
CA SER A 156 5.02 13.53 26.26
C SER A 156 5.42 13.55 24.78
N GLY A 157 4.95 14.57 24.05
CA GLY A 157 5.17 14.72 22.61
C GLY A 157 4.04 14.14 21.75
N SER A 158 4.22 14.20 20.44
CA SER A 158 3.23 13.78 19.43
C SER A 158 3.91 13.24 18.17
N GLY A 159 3.13 12.60 17.29
CA GLY A 159 3.66 11.97 16.08
C GLY A 159 4.53 10.75 16.37
N SER A 160 5.49 10.50 15.48
CA SER A 160 6.33 9.30 15.45
C SER A 160 7.47 9.28 16.48
N THR A 161 7.64 10.37 17.26
CA THR A 161 8.66 10.49 18.30
C THR A 161 8.04 11.05 19.59
N ARG A 162 8.22 10.33 20.70
CA ARG A 162 7.72 10.72 22.02
C ARG A 162 8.80 10.56 23.08
N SER A 163 8.68 11.30 24.19
CA SER A 163 9.60 11.25 25.31
C SER A 163 8.94 10.59 26.52
N LEU A 164 9.58 9.56 27.07
CA LEU A 164 9.26 8.98 28.37
C LEU A 164 10.06 9.70 29.43
N THR A 165 9.41 10.36 30.37
CA THR A 165 10.06 10.91 31.57
C THR A 165 9.96 9.90 32.70
N ILE A 166 11.12 9.49 33.20
CA ILE A 166 11.27 8.49 34.26
C ILE A 166 11.84 9.21 35.48
N SER A 167 11.17 9.05 36.62
CA SER A 167 11.50 9.72 37.87
C SER A 167 11.58 8.69 38.99
N PRO A 168 12.74 8.04 39.22
CA PRO A 168 12.91 7.16 40.38
C PRO A 168 12.57 7.90 41.68
N ASN A 169 11.99 7.19 42.64
CA ASN A 169 11.78 7.76 43.96
C ASN A 169 13.13 7.93 44.65
N ALA A 170 13.30 9.04 45.38
CA ALA A 170 14.43 9.18 46.28
C ALA A 170 14.31 8.15 47.42
N ASN A 171 15.45 7.61 47.86
CA ASN A 171 15.54 6.68 48.98
C ASN A 171 15.31 7.39 50.33
#